data_AF-A0A502GWH4-F1
#
_entry.id   AF-A0A502GWH4-F1
#
_cell.length_a   1.000
_cell.length_b   1.000
_cell.length_c   1.000
_cell.angle_alpha   90.00
_cell.angle_beta   90.00
_cell.angle_gamma   90.00
#
_symmetry.space_group_name_H-M   'P 1'
#
loop_
_entity.id
_entity.type
_entity.pdbx_description
1 polymer ?
#
loop_
_entity_poly.entity_id
_entity_poly.type
_entity_poly.pdbx_seq_one_letter_code
_entity_poly.pdbx_strand_id
1 'polypeptide(L)'
;MGEHRNPDLENKAVFTSRSMKFGIPTRVFVAIVVVVAFSSFVCWSYLPKLIGIPVSIVLALVIFIPAYLAHKVDPDAYVLWIRSLWADSRLTTLRSHKRPMLVLVPGPGGEYIAQPTSTGSTR
;
A
#
# COMPACT_ATOMS: atom_id res chain seq x y z
N MET A 1 -32.56 -22.00 -3.67
CA MET A 1 -31.28 -21.69 -3.00
C MET A 1 -30.99 -20.22 -3.23
N GLY A 2 -31.39 -19.36 -2.28
CA GLY A 2 -31.19 -17.92 -2.40
C GLY A 2 -29.76 -17.57 -2.01
N GLU A 3 -28.96 -17.13 -2.97
CA GLU A 3 -27.60 -16.69 -2.75
C GLU A 3 -27.61 -15.43 -1.86
N HIS A 4 -27.24 -15.59 -0.59
CA HIS A 4 -27.06 -14.47 0.33
C HIS A 4 -25.85 -13.63 -0.13
N ARG A 5 -26.08 -12.70 -1.08
CA ARG A 5 -25.16 -11.59 -1.36
C ARG A 5 -25.21 -10.65 -0.17
N ASN A 6 -24.22 -10.75 0.72
CA ASN A 6 -24.02 -9.80 1.79
C ASN A 6 -23.65 -8.43 1.18
N PRO A 7 -24.51 -7.40 1.28
CA PRO A 7 -24.26 -6.08 0.69
C PRO A 7 -23.01 -5.39 1.26
N ASP A 8 -22.56 -5.77 2.45
CA ASP A 8 -21.31 -5.26 3.05
C ASP A 8 -20.04 -5.72 2.29
N LEU A 9 -20.14 -6.73 1.42
CA LEU A 9 -19.04 -7.12 0.53
C LEU A 9 -18.93 -6.24 -0.72
N GLU A 10 -20.02 -5.60 -1.18
CA GLU A 10 -19.98 -4.69 -2.33
C GLU A 10 -19.19 -3.41 -2.01
N ASN A 11 -19.13 -3.03 -0.72
CA ASN A 11 -18.32 -1.90 -0.25
C ASN A 11 -16.85 -2.22 0.04
N LYS A 12 -16.33 -3.40 -0.32
CA LYS A 12 -14.86 -3.66 -0.26
C LYS A 12 -14.05 -2.72 -1.15
N ALA A 13 -14.66 -2.21 -2.22
CA ALA A 13 -14.06 -1.20 -3.10
C ALA A 13 -13.87 0.15 -2.39
N VAL A 14 -14.75 0.51 -1.44
CA VAL A 14 -14.65 1.75 -0.64
C VAL A 14 -13.56 1.63 0.42
N PHE A 15 -13.37 0.45 1.02
CA PHE A 15 -12.27 0.23 1.98
C PHE A 15 -10.89 0.09 1.33
N THR A 16 -10.82 -0.02 0.00
CA THR A 16 -9.58 -0.16 -0.77
C THR A 16 -9.50 0.82 -1.94
N SER A 17 -10.09 2.01 -1.81
CA SER A 17 -9.91 3.08 -2.79
C SER A 17 -8.49 3.65 -2.68
N ARG A 18 -7.50 2.89 -3.14
CA ARG A 18 -6.12 3.34 -3.15
C ARG A 18 -5.93 4.28 -4.34
N SER A 19 -5.47 5.50 -4.07
CA SER A 19 -5.03 6.41 -5.13
C SER A 19 -3.77 5.84 -5.79
N MET A 20 -3.93 5.24 -6.97
CA MET A 20 -2.85 4.80 -7.83
C MET A 20 -2.81 5.70 -9.07
N LYS A 21 -1.62 6.06 -9.53
CA LYS A 21 -1.40 6.72 -10.83
C LYS A 21 -0.37 5.88 -11.60
N PHE A 22 -0.67 5.56 -12.85
CA PHE A 22 0.20 4.73 -13.71
C PHE A 22 0.64 3.40 -13.07
N GLY A 23 -0.25 2.74 -12.31
CA GLY A 23 0.06 1.45 -11.65
C GLY A 23 0.95 1.54 -10.42
N ILE A 24 1.28 2.77 -9.95
CA ILE A 24 2.10 3.02 -8.77
C ILE A 24 1.25 3.81 -7.74
N PRO A 25 1.39 3.56 -6.42
CA PRO A 25 0.78 4.40 -5.40
C PRO A 25 1.15 5.88 -5.60
N THR A 26 0.17 6.79 -5.54
CA THR A 26 0.38 8.22 -5.86
C THR A 26 1.50 8.86 -5.05
N ARG A 27 1.66 8.48 -3.77
CA ARG A 27 2.74 8.98 -2.90
C ARG A 27 4.13 8.65 -3.44
N VAL A 28 4.32 7.41 -3.91
CA VAL A 28 5.58 6.94 -4.50
C VAL A 28 5.81 7.60 -5.85
N PHE A 29 4.76 7.72 -6.67
CA PHE A 29 4.84 8.42 -7.95
C PHE A 29 5.32 9.87 -7.79
N VAL A 30 4.75 10.62 -6.82
CA VAL A 30 5.18 11.99 -6.53
C VAL A 30 6.66 12.04 -6.10
N ALA A 31 7.09 11.13 -5.23
CA ALA A 31 8.50 11.05 -4.82
C ALA A 31 9.44 10.79 -6.02
N ILE A 32 9.08 9.87 -6.92
CA ILE A 32 9.86 9.59 -8.14
C ILE A 32 9.94 10.83 -9.02
N VAL A 33 8.82 11.52 -9.25
CA VAL A 33 8.79 12.74 -10.07
C VAL A 33 9.71 13.82 -9.48
N VAL A 34 9.70 14.02 -8.16
CA VAL A 34 10.59 14.98 -7.49
C VAL A 34 12.06 14.61 -7.71
N VAL A 35 12.42 13.34 -7.51
CA VAL A 35 13.81 12.87 -7.69
C VAL A 35 14.26 13.00 -9.14
N VAL A 36 13.42 12.62 -10.10
CA VAL A 36 13.71 12.74 -11.53
C VAL A 36 13.84 14.21 -11.95
N ALA A 37 12.94 15.08 -11.49
CA ALA A 37 13.00 16.51 -11.79
C ALA A 37 14.29 17.15 -11.24
N PHE A 38 14.64 16.84 -9.98
CA PHE A 38 15.89 17.31 -9.38
C PHE A 38 17.12 16.79 -10.13
N SER A 39 17.16 15.50 -10.44
CA SER A 39 18.29 14.90 -11.14
C SER A 39 18.45 15.44 -12.56
N SER A 40 17.33 15.71 -13.24
CA SER A 40 17.32 16.34 -14.56
C SER A 40 17.82 17.78 -14.50
N PHE A 41 17.43 18.55 -13.48
CA PHE A 41 17.95 19.89 -13.23
C PHE A 41 19.47 19.86 -13.03
N VAL A 42 19.99 18.95 -12.19
CA VAL A 42 21.43 18.78 -12.00
C VAL A 42 22.12 18.43 -13.32
N CYS A 43 21.57 17.49 -14.10
CA CYS A 43 22.14 17.14 -15.41
C CYS A 43 22.20 18.33 -16.36
N TRP A 44 21.19 19.20 -16.37
CA TRP A 44 21.19 20.40 -17.21
C TRP A 44 22.10 21.52 -16.70
N SER A 45 22.29 21.63 -15.39
CA SER A 45 23.17 22.64 -14.79
C SER A 45 24.65 22.32 -14.98
N TYR A 46 25.02 21.04 -14.95
CA TYR A 46 26.43 20.64 -14.91
C TYR A 46 26.93 19.94 -16.18
N LEU A 47 26.07 19.41 -17.05
CA LEU A 47 26.48 18.79 -18.31
C LEU A 47 26.10 19.65 -19.53
N PRO A 48 26.87 19.56 -20.63
CA PRO A 48 26.46 20.10 -21.92
C PRO A 48 25.09 19.54 -22.33
N LYS A 49 24.19 20.39 -22.84
CA LYS A 49 22.80 20.02 -23.18
C LYS A 49 22.69 18.78 -24.07
N LEU A 50 23.62 18.63 -25.02
CA LEU A 50 23.74 17.49 -25.94
C LEU A 50 23.84 16.14 -25.21
N ILE A 51 24.44 16.12 -24.02
CA ILE A 51 24.64 14.92 -23.20
C ILE A 51 23.68 14.91 -22.00
N GLY A 52 23.43 16.07 -21.39
CA GLY A 52 22.56 16.18 -20.23
C GLY A 52 21.12 15.75 -20.49
N ILE A 53 20.56 16.06 -21.67
CA ILE A 53 19.21 15.64 -22.05
C ILE A 53 19.10 14.10 -22.16
N PRO A 54 19.89 13.39 -22.99
CA PRO A 54 19.77 11.94 -23.08
C PRO A 54 20.08 11.25 -21.75
N VAL A 55 21.05 11.73 -20.97
CA VAL A 55 21.37 11.17 -19.64
C VAL A 55 20.19 11.32 -18.68
N SER A 56 19.51 12.47 -18.65
CA SER A 56 18.34 12.68 -17.79
C SER A 56 17.19 11.73 -18.13
N ILE A 57 16.97 11.45 -19.42
CA ILE A 57 15.95 10.51 -19.90
C ILE A 57 16.30 9.08 -19.47
N VAL A 58 17.56 8.66 -19.68
CA VAL A 58 18.03 7.33 -19.28
C VAL A 58 17.89 7.17 -17.76
N LEU A 59 18.28 8.16 -16.98
CA LEU A 59 18.15 8.14 -15.53
C LEU A 59 16.69 8.03 -15.09
N ALA A 60 15.78 8.78 -15.72
CA ALA A 60 14.35 8.69 -15.44
C ALA A 60 13.80 7.28 -15.68
N LEU A 61 14.21 6.63 -16.77
CA LEU A 61 13.81 5.25 -17.08
C LEU A 61 14.38 4.25 -16.07
N VAL A 62 15.65 4.37 -15.71
CA VAL A 62 16.32 3.51 -14.74
C VAL A 62 15.67 3.58 -13.36
N ILE A 63 15.13 4.75 -12.98
CA ILE A 63 14.38 4.91 -11.72
C ILE A 63 12.94 4.41 -11.85
N PHE A 64 12.26 4.75 -12.95
CA PHE A 64 10.83 4.48 -13.11
C PHE A 64 10.51 3.00 -13.35
N ILE A 65 11.32 2.31 -14.16
CA ILE A 65 11.04 0.90 -14.55
C ILE A 65 11.04 -0.04 -13.34
N PRO A 66 12.06 -0.06 -12.46
CA PRO A 66 12.07 -0.91 -11.28
C PRO A 66 10.95 -0.55 -10.31
N ALA A 67 10.68 0.75 -10.13
CA ALA A 67 9.60 1.20 -9.26
C ALA A 67 8.22 0.75 -9.77
N TYR A 68 8.00 0.81 -11.09
CA TYR A 68 6.79 0.28 -11.71
C TYR A 68 6.67 -1.24 -11.55
N LEU A 69 7.74 -1.99 -11.81
CA LEU A 69 7.77 -3.45 -11.66
C LEU A 69 7.47 -3.89 -10.23
N ALA A 70 8.07 -3.23 -9.23
CA ALA A 70 7.85 -3.54 -7.82
C ALA A 70 6.39 -3.32 -7.40
N HIS A 71 5.80 -2.19 -7.79
CA HIS A 71 4.44 -1.83 -7.38
C HIS A 71 3.34 -2.51 -8.21
N LYS A 72 3.69 -3.05 -9.39
CA LYS A 72 2.79 -3.90 -10.17
C LYS A 72 2.46 -5.20 -9.45
N VAL A 73 3.43 -5.78 -8.74
CA VAL A 73 3.28 -7.06 -8.03
C VAL A 73 2.73 -6.83 -6.62
N ASP A 74 3.28 -5.86 -5.89
CA ASP A 74 2.82 -5.50 -4.54
C ASP A 74 2.72 -3.98 -4.40
N PRO A 75 1.50 -3.41 -4.50
CA PRO A 75 1.31 -1.97 -4.34
C PRO A 75 1.61 -1.44 -2.94
N ASP A 76 1.75 -2.30 -1.92
CA ASP A 76 2.10 -1.96 -0.54
C ASP A 76 3.59 -2.10 -0.23
N ALA A 77 4.39 -2.57 -1.18
CA ALA A 77 5.82 -2.80 -0.97
C ALA A 77 6.51 -1.59 -0.32
N TYR A 78 6.24 -0.37 -0.79
CA TYR A 78 6.86 0.85 -0.26
C TYR A 78 6.66 1.08 1.25
N VAL A 79 5.57 0.59 1.85
CA VAL A 79 5.31 0.77 3.28
C VAL A 79 6.34 0.02 4.12
N LEU A 80 6.73 -1.18 3.69
CA LEU A 80 7.76 -1.97 4.36
C LEU A 80 9.14 -1.34 4.18
N TRP A 81 9.44 -0.84 2.98
CA TRP A 81 10.70 -0.16 2.69
C TRP A 81 10.87 1.10 3.53
N ILE A 82 9.86 1.97 3.55
CA ILE A 82 9.86 3.18 4.38
C ILE A 82 10.00 2.81 5.87
N ARG A 83 9.24 1.82 6.34
CA ARG A 83 9.34 1.35 7.72
C ARG A 83 10.72 0.78 8.04
N SER A 84 11.40 0.16 7.06
CA SER A 84 12.75 -0.37 7.25
C SER A 84 13.82 0.69 7.43
N LEU A 85 13.63 1.90 6.89
CA LEU A 85 14.56 3.02 7.09
C LEU A 85 14.60 3.51 8.55
N TRP A 86 13.55 3.22 9.33
CA TRP A 86 13.40 3.65 10.72
C TRP A 86 13.22 2.49 11.71
N ALA A 87 13.43 1.25 11.29
CA ALA A 87 13.28 0.09 12.17
C ALA A 87 14.63 -0.34 12.73
N ASP A 88 14.77 -0.29 14.06
CA ASP A 88 16.05 -0.49 14.76
C ASP A 88 16.62 -1.93 14.73
N SER A 89 15.88 -2.97 14.30
CA SER A 89 16.44 -4.33 14.02
C SER A 89 15.43 -5.49 13.86
N ARG A 90 14.11 -5.30 13.93
CA ARG A 90 13.15 -6.43 13.80
C ARG A 90 11.94 -6.10 12.95
N LEU A 91 12.11 -6.16 11.63
CA LEU A 91 10.99 -6.28 10.70
C LEU A 91 10.58 -7.75 10.64
N THR A 92 9.57 -8.13 11.41
CA THR A 92 8.91 -9.43 11.23
C THR A 92 7.83 -9.27 10.15
N THR A 93 7.76 -10.19 9.20
CA THR A 93 6.76 -10.21 8.12
C THR A 93 5.36 -10.64 8.58
N LEU A 94 5.20 -10.94 9.87
CA LEU A 94 3.95 -11.43 10.45
C LEU A 94 2.98 -10.27 10.73
N ARG A 95 2.09 -10.00 9.78
CA ARG A 95 0.92 -9.14 10.00
C ARG A 95 -0.25 -9.99 10.50
N SER A 96 -0.45 -10.03 11.82
CA SER A 96 -1.66 -10.64 12.40
C SER A 96 -2.80 -9.62 12.41
N HIS A 97 -3.84 -9.87 11.63
CA HIS A 97 -5.06 -9.07 11.66
C HIS A 97 -6.04 -9.74 12.63
N LYS A 98 -6.26 -9.13 13.81
CA LYS A 98 -7.33 -9.58 14.70
C LYS A 98 -8.65 -9.35 13.98
N ARG A 99 -9.39 -10.43 13.69
CA ARG A 99 -10.76 -10.35 13.17
C ARG A 99 -11.71 -10.47 14.36
N PRO A 100 -12.74 -9.62 14.46
CA PRO A 100 -13.78 -9.82 15.46
C PRO A 100 -14.49 -11.13 15.14
N MET A 101 -14.39 -12.09 16.06
CA MET A 101 -15.11 -13.35 15.98
C MET A 101 -16.42 -13.19 16.77
N LEU A 102 -17.52 -13.70 16.24
CA LEU A 102 -18.80 -13.77 16.92
C LEU A 102 -18.97 -15.21 17.38
N VAL A 103 -19.20 -15.41 18.67
CA VAL A 103 -19.48 -16.71 19.26
C VAL A 103 -20.97 -16.77 19.58
N LEU A 104 -21.61 -17.87 19.18
CA LEU A 104 -23.02 -18.12 19.48
C LEU A 104 -23.10 -18.71 20.89
N VAL A 105 -23.79 -18.00 21.80
CA VAL A 105 -24.02 -18.45 23.17
C VAL A 105 -25.49 -18.84 23.31
N PRO A 106 -25.82 -20.00 23.92
CA PRO A 106 -27.21 -20.40 24.13
C PRO A 106 -27.88 -19.49 25.15
N GLY A 107 -29.00 -18.87 24.74
CA GLY A 107 -29.86 -18.06 25.58
C GLY A 107 -30.86 -18.91 26.39
N PRO A 108 -31.50 -18.32 27.41
CA PRO A 108 -32.39 -19.02 28.35
C PRO A 108 -33.67 -19.61 27.72
N GLY A 109 -33.94 -19.34 26.43
CA GLY A 109 -35.08 -19.86 25.67
C GLY A 109 -34.72 -20.82 24.53
N GLY A 110 -33.47 -21.30 24.44
CA GLY A 110 -33.03 -22.18 23.33
C GLY A 110 -32.64 -21.44 22.04
N GLU A 111 -32.71 -20.12 22.04
CA GLU A 111 -32.19 -19.27 20.95
C GLU A 111 -30.69 -19.01 21.13
N TYR A 112 -29.94 -18.98 20.02
CA TYR A 112 -28.50 -18.68 20.04
C TYR A 112 -28.26 -17.20 19.78
N ILE A 113 -27.57 -16.52 20.70
CA ILE A 113 -27.25 -15.09 20.59
C ILE A 113 -25.79 -14.95 20.16
N ALA A 114 -25.55 -14.21 19.07
CA ALA A 114 -24.20 -13.90 18.61
C ALA A 114 -23.57 -12.81 19.51
N GLN A 115 -22.56 -13.19 20.29
CA GLN A 115 -21.79 -12.27 21.11
C GLN A 115 -20.37 -12.09 20.55
N PRO A 116 -19.85 -10.86 20.45
CA PRO A 116 -18.47 -10.63 20.02
C PRO A 116 -17.47 -11.17 21.05
N THR A 117 -16.45 -11.90 20.59
CA THR A 117 -15.41 -12.52 21.46
C THR A 117 -14.50 -11.49 22.14
N SER A 118 -14.51 -10.23 21.69
CA SER A 118 -13.69 -9.17 22.27
C SER A 118 -14.56 -8.06 22.87
N THR A 119 -14.74 -8.09 24.19
CA THR A 119 -14.95 -6.85 24.96
C THR A 119 -13.67 -6.04 24.82
N GLY A 120 -13.75 -4.86 24.20
CA GLY A 120 -12.58 -4.03 23.94
C GLY A 120 -11.77 -3.77 25.21
N SER A 121 -10.53 -4.25 25.23
CA SER A 121 -9.50 -3.72 26.11
C SER A 121 -9.08 -2.37 25.54
N THR A 122 -9.74 -1.30 25.96
CA THR A 122 -9.21 0.06 25.79
C THR A 122 -7.96 0.21 26.65
N ARG A 123 -6.79 0.12 26.03
CA ARG A 123 -5.55 0.76 26.46
C ARG A 123 -4.69 1.06 25.25
#